data_AF-A0A1Y2BE91-F1
#
_entry.id   AF-A0A1Y2BE91-F1
#
_cell.length_a   1.000
_cell.length_b   1.000
_cell.length_c   1.000
_cell.angle_alpha   90.00
_cell.angle_beta   90.00
_cell.angle_gamma   90.00
#
_symmetry.space_group_name_H-M   'P 1'
#
loop_
_entity.id
_entity.type
_entity.pdbx_description
1 polymer ?
#
loop_
_entity_poly.entity_id
_entity_poly.type
_entity_poly.pdbx_seq_one_letter_code
_entity_poly.pdbx_strand_id
1 'polypeptide(L)'
;MPGRSPLGAASSLRPLFARSLQTSAPLSPPTQILSSSTFPAAPSSSTSSNSALASSSSSSEPITSPLLSHLPPILPSTTPAPSLPQTTTSALSLLKSQSTSTAGIYILARLHSRTYLLHPRDILSLPTLKPRQPPGSTLALTRILEVGSRDFAVRAPAANASQLRKQLEWWDLQALPTLDQSVVSCELTVLEHTRSPRQDTFKKKRRKGYEKTIRAKHAWTRLRVGDIILGDGEGVKAGEWTGPTTWKDTNHTADTVIGKASET
;
A
#
# COMPACT_ATOMS: atom_id res chain seq x y z
N MET A 1 22.62 -45.43 57.74
CA MET A 1 23.73 -46.36 57.38
C MET A 1 23.61 -47.57 58.28
N PRO A 2 23.70 -48.84 57.82
CA PRO A 2 23.72 -49.42 56.46
C PRO A 2 22.44 -50.29 56.21
N GLY A 3 22.16 -50.94 55.08
CA GLY A 3 22.98 -51.27 53.91
C GLY A 3 22.16 -51.67 52.68
N ARG A 4 22.83 -51.55 51.53
CA ARG A 4 22.50 -52.00 50.16
C ARG A 4 22.46 -53.54 50.10
N SER A 5 21.92 -54.26 49.10
CA SER A 5 22.24 -54.25 47.64
C SER A 5 21.36 -55.31 46.90
N PRO A 6 21.56 -55.68 45.59
CA PRO A 6 20.51 -55.60 44.56
C PRO A 6 20.29 -56.90 43.72
N LEU A 7 19.25 -56.95 42.89
CA LEU A 7 19.14 -57.77 41.66
C LEU A 7 18.10 -57.05 40.77
N GLY A 8 18.15 -56.89 39.45
CA GLY A 8 18.93 -57.50 38.38
C GLY A 8 18.09 -57.30 37.11
N ALA A 9 18.73 -56.96 36.00
CA ALA A 9 18.14 -56.41 34.78
C ALA A 9 17.30 -57.40 33.92
N ALA A 10 16.47 -56.85 33.02
CA ALA A 10 16.67 -56.89 31.55
C ALA A 10 15.37 -57.04 30.69
N SER A 11 15.44 -56.41 29.51
CA SER A 11 14.79 -56.79 28.22
C SER A 11 13.30 -56.48 28.03
N SER A 12 12.95 -55.44 27.26
CA SER A 12 12.80 -55.45 25.78
C SER A 12 11.61 -56.30 25.32
N LEU A 13 10.63 -55.68 24.65
CA LEU A 13 10.34 -55.86 23.23
C LEU A 13 9.14 -54.98 22.81
N ARG A 14 9.37 -54.10 21.83
CA ARG A 14 8.36 -53.37 21.09
C ARG A 14 7.84 -54.26 19.95
N PRO A 15 6.53 -54.43 19.74
CA PRO A 15 6.06 -54.95 18.46
C PRO A 15 6.00 -53.82 17.42
N LEU A 16 6.96 -53.87 16.50
CA LEU A 16 6.85 -53.28 15.16
C LEU A 16 5.78 -54.05 14.40
N PHE A 17 4.61 -53.45 14.18
CA PHE A 17 3.73 -53.91 13.11
C PHE A 17 4.02 -53.09 11.85
N ALA A 18 4.94 -53.62 11.06
CA ALA A 18 4.97 -53.39 9.64
C ALA A 18 3.69 -54.01 9.03
N ARG A 19 2.87 -53.20 8.37
CA ARG A 19 1.87 -53.70 7.43
C ARG A 19 1.99 -52.95 6.11
N SER A 20 2.76 -53.61 5.24
CA SER A 20 2.52 -53.81 3.81
C SER A 20 1.78 -52.72 3.05
N LEU A 21 2.53 -52.09 2.15
CA LEU A 21 2.03 -51.49 0.93
C LEU A 21 1.45 -52.60 0.05
N GLN A 22 0.14 -52.59 -0.19
CA GLN A 22 -0.45 -53.28 -1.34
C GLN A 22 -1.27 -52.29 -2.15
N THR A 23 -0.73 -52.07 -3.35
CA THR A 23 -1.37 -51.52 -4.52
C THR A 23 -2.64 -52.31 -4.88
N SER A 24 -3.75 -51.62 -5.10
CA SER A 24 -4.61 -51.84 -6.26
C SER A 24 -5.51 -50.62 -6.42
N ALA A 25 -5.37 -49.95 -7.54
CA ALA A 25 -6.25 -48.86 -7.96
C ALA A 25 -7.48 -49.47 -8.66
N PRO A 26 -8.71 -49.08 -8.30
CA PRO A 26 -9.85 -49.25 -9.18
C PRO A 26 -10.13 -47.94 -9.94
N LEU A 27 -9.82 -48.00 -11.24
CA LEU A 27 -10.63 -47.59 -12.40
C LEU A 27 -11.33 -46.21 -12.39
N SER A 28 -10.89 -45.38 -13.33
CA SER A 28 -11.55 -44.15 -13.79
C SER A 28 -12.86 -44.46 -14.54
N PRO A 29 -13.96 -43.68 -14.36
CA PRO A 29 -15.14 -43.79 -15.21
C PRO A 29 -14.96 -43.12 -16.59
N PRO A 30 -15.75 -43.54 -17.60
CA PRO A 30 -15.50 -43.28 -19.02
C PRO A 30 -15.92 -41.90 -19.50
N THR A 31 -15.17 -41.43 -20.49
CA THR A 31 -15.44 -40.28 -21.37
C THR A 31 -16.77 -40.48 -22.09
N GLN A 32 -17.72 -39.56 -21.92
CA GLN A 32 -18.83 -39.40 -22.86
C GLN A 32 -18.57 -38.17 -23.72
N ILE A 33 -18.49 -38.44 -25.02
CA ILE A 33 -18.33 -37.48 -26.10
C ILE A 33 -19.77 -37.13 -26.54
N LEU A 34 -20.19 -35.88 -26.41
CA LEU A 34 -21.34 -35.36 -27.15
C LEU A 34 -20.89 -34.20 -28.03
N SER A 35 -21.20 -34.34 -29.30
CA SER A 35 -20.89 -33.48 -30.41
C SER A 35 -21.78 -32.22 -30.44
N SER A 36 -21.18 -31.13 -30.92
CA SER A 36 -21.77 -30.00 -31.67
C SER A 36 -22.95 -29.22 -31.08
N SER A 37 -22.69 -27.97 -30.69
CA SER A 37 -23.45 -26.83 -31.23
C SER A 37 -22.59 -25.55 -31.30
N THR A 38 -22.63 -25.00 -32.50
CA THR A 38 -22.05 -23.78 -33.06
C THR A 38 -22.32 -22.51 -32.25
N PHE A 39 -21.30 -21.71 -31.94
CA PHE A 39 -21.41 -20.24 -31.85
C PHE A 39 -20.05 -19.56 -32.15
N PRO A 40 -20.02 -18.36 -32.76
CA PRO A 40 -18.87 -17.86 -33.53
C PRO A 40 -17.94 -16.88 -32.79
N ALA A 41 -16.66 -16.95 -33.19
CA ALA A 41 -15.66 -15.89 -33.43
C ALA A 41 -15.43 -14.74 -32.42
N ALA A 42 -14.19 -14.68 -31.89
CA ALA A 42 -13.40 -13.45 -31.76
C ALA A 42 -11.89 -13.79 -31.65
N PRO A 43 -10.99 -13.18 -32.43
CA PRO A 43 -9.55 -13.47 -32.37
C PRO A 43 -8.84 -12.55 -31.36
N SER A 44 -8.26 -13.12 -30.30
CA SER A 44 -7.33 -12.43 -29.40
C SER A 44 -5.90 -12.85 -29.67
N SER A 45 -5.15 -11.87 -30.18
CA SER A 45 -3.71 -11.65 -30.21
C SER A 45 -2.82 -12.60 -29.40
N SER A 46 -1.86 -13.18 -30.12
CA SER A 46 -0.69 -13.91 -29.66
C SER A 46 0.26 -13.08 -28.79
N THR A 47 0.68 -13.72 -27.71
CA THR A 47 1.78 -13.37 -26.81
C THR A 47 3.12 -13.39 -27.56
N SER A 48 3.81 -12.26 -27.62
CA SER A 48 5.18 -12.16 -28.13
C SER A 48 6.19 -12.20 -26.98
N SER A 49 6.84 -13.34 -26.81
CA SER A 49 8.08 -13.48 -26.03
C SER A 49 9.26 -13.24 -26.97
N ASN A 50 9.82 -12.03 -26.92
CA ASN A 50 11.08 -11.71 -27.61
C ASN A 50 12.26 -12.15 -26.76
N SER A 51 12.85 -13.28 -27.13
CA SER A 51 14.24 -13.63 -26.82
C SER A 51 15.02 -13.62 -28.13
N ALA A 52 15.87 -12.63 -28.32
CA ALA A 52 16.89 -12.63 -29.37
C ALA A 52 18.15 -11.99 -28.81
N LEU A 53 19.28 -12.71 -28.92
CA LEU A 53 20.49 -12.22 -29.57
C LEU A 53 21.60 -13.28 -29.46
N ALA A 54 21.69 -14.10 -30.50
CA ALA A 54 22.93 -14.74 -30.93
C ALA A 54 23.11 -14.44 -32.43
N SER A 55 24.14 -13.64 -32.68
CA SER A 55 25.13 -13.73 -33.77
C SER A 55 24.76 -13.81 -35.26
N SER A 56 25.58 -13.05 -36.01
CA SER A 56 26.19 -13.32 -37.33
C SER A 56 25.44 -13.03 -38.64
N SER A 57 25.91 -11.94 -39.27
CA SER A 57 26.45 -11.79 -40.64
C SER A 57 25.61 -11.94 -41.93
N SER A 58 25.81 -10.91 -42.79
CA SER A 58 26.01 -10.88 -44.26
C SER A 58 24.83 -10.89 -45.25
N SER A 59 24.85 -9.87 -46.16
CA SER A 59 24.34 -9.78 -47.56
C SER A 59 22.81 -9.90 -47.79
N SER A 60 22.12 -9.28 -48.76
CA SER A 60 22.31 -8.24 -49.78
C SER A 60 20.94 -8.07 -50.49
N GLU A 61 20.73 -6.92 -51.12
CA GLU A 61 19.72 -6.58 -52.16
C GLU A 61 18.28 -6.12 -51.77
N PRO A 62 17.73 -5.12 -52.52
CA PRO A 62 16.48 -4.42 -52.21
C PRO A 62 15.26 -4.94 -53.00
N ILE A 63 14.07 -4.84 -52.39
CA ILE A 63 12.79 -5.03 -53.10
C ILE A 63 11.93 -3.79 -52.87
N THR A 64 11.52 -3.16 -53.96
CA THR A 64 10.74 -1.92 -54.05
C THR A 64 9.25 -2.19 -53.85
N SER A 65 8.65 -1.53 -52.85
CA SER A 65 7.19 -1.52 -52.61
C SER A 65 6.65 -0.10 -52.79
N PRO A 66 5.92 0.22 -53.88
CA PRO A 66 5.46 1.58 -54.19
C PRO A 66 4.05 1.86 -53.62
N LEU A 67 3.87 1.80 -52.30
CA LEU A 67 2.59 2.17 -51.67
C LEU A 67 2.69 3.12 -50.49
N LEU A 68 3.87 3.75 -50.28
CA LEU A 68 4.13 4.62 -49.12
C LEU A 68 4.26 6.12 -49.48
N SER A 69 3.82 6.55 -50.66
CA SER A 69 4.07 7.90 -51.20
C SER A 69 2.99 8.95 -50.86
N HIS A 70 1.93 8.60 -50.14
CA HIS A 70 0.93 9.55 -49.64
C HIS A 70 0.84 9.46 -48.11
N LEU A 71 1.93 9.80 -47.43
CA LEU A 71 1.84 10.24 -46.05
C LEU A 71 2.33 11.69 -46.03
N PRO A 72 1.55 12.63 -45.46
CA PRO A 72 2.03 14.00 -45.32
C PRO A 72 3.38 13.98 -44.59
N PRO A 73 4.35 14.80 -45.01
CA PRO A 73 5.64 14.87 -44.34
C PRO A 73 5.40 15.20 -42.87
N ILE A 74 5.82 14.30 -41.99
CA ILE A 74 5.83 14.54 -40.54
C ILE A 74 6.78 15.71 -40.34
N LEU A 75 6.23 16.92 -40.22
CA LEU A 75 7.02 18.07 -39.78
C LEU A 75 7.62 17.70 -38.43
N PRO A 76 8.92 17.91 -38.20
CA PRO A 76 9.47 17.76 -36.87
C PRO A 76 8.71 18.76 -36.00
N SER A 77 7.93 18.25 -35.04
CA SER A 77 7.40 19.07 -33.97
C SER A 77 8.61 19.66 -33.26
N THR A 78 9.00 20.89 -33.62
CA THR A 78 9.98 21.70 -32.89
C THR A 78 9.33 22.18 -31.59
N THR A 79 8.73 21.26 -30.85
CA THR A 79 8.44 21.44 -29.45
C THR A 79 9.78 21.15 -28.76
N PRO A 80 10.44 22.14 -28.15
CA PRO A 80 11.67 21.87 -27.42
C PRO A 80 11.38 20.77 -26.40
N ALA A 81 12.17 19.70 -26.44
CA ALA A 81 12.05 18.63 -25.45
C ALA A 81 12.11 19.30 -24.06
N PRO A 82 11.11 19.07 -23.18
CA PRO A 82 11.05 19.75 -21.90
C PRO A 82 12.33 19.41 -21.13
N SER A 83 13.13 20.42 -20.82
CA SER A 83 14.32 20.24 -20.00
C SER A 83 13.87 19.78 -18.62
N LEU A 84 14.35 18.60 -18.21
CA LEU A 84 14.03 18.05 -16.90
C LEU A 84 14.54 19.01 -15.82
N PRO A 85 13.71 19.41 -14.84
CA PRO A 85 14.14 20.30 -13.78
C PRO A 85 15.21 19.61 -12.93
N GLN A 86 16.35 20.27 -12.71
CA GLN A 86 17.47 19.73 -11.94
C GLN A 86 17.30 19.93 -10.42
N THR A 87 16.41 20.84 -10.01
CA THR A 87 16.17 21.19 -8.60
C THR A 87 14.71 20.96 -8.22
N THR A 88 14.49 20.54 -6.96
CA THR A 88 13.14 20.26 -6.42
C THR A 88 12.25 21.50 -6.46
N THR A 89 12.77 22.68 -6.12
CA THR A 89 12.00 23.94 -6.12
C THR A 89 11.52 24.32 -7.52
N SER A 90 12.35 24.12 -8.54
CA SER A 90 11.95 24.34 -9.94
C SER A 90 10.85 23.35 -10.36
N ALA A 91 11.00 22.08 -10.00
CA ALA A 91 9.97 21.07 -10.25
C ALA A 91 8.63 21.40 -9.54
N LEU A 92 8.66 21.90 -8.30
CA LEU A 92 7.47 22.33 -7.57
C LEU A 92 6.80 23.54 -8.22
N SER A 93 7.57 24.50 -8.73
CA SER A 93 7.03 25.64 -9.47
C SER A 93 6.30 25.21 -10.74
N LEU A 94 6.88 24.26 -11.50
CA LEU A 94 6.24 23.67 -12.68
C LEU A 94 4.99 22.86 -12.32
N LEU A 95 5.02 22.12 -11.22
CA LEU A 95 3.84 21.42 -10.70
C LEU A 95 2.71 22.40 -10.36
N LYS A 96 3.02 23.52 -9.69
CA LYS A 96 2.06 24.56 -9.32
C LYS A 96 1.49 25.28 -10.54
N SER A 97 2.31 25.57 -11.55
CA SER A 97 1.85 26.28 -12.75
C SER A 97 0.91 25.44 -13.63
N GLN A 98 1.12 24.12 -13.63
CA GLN A 98 0.26 23.19 -14.37
C GLN A 98 -1.01 22.81 -13.59
N SER A 99 -0.97 22.83 -12.26
CA SER A 99 -2.11 22.47 -11.44
C SER A 99 -3.23 23.51 -11.59
N THR A 100 -4.25 23.17 -12.36
CA THR A 100 -5.48 23.94 -12.51
C THR A 100 -6.64 23.06 -12.06
N SER A 101 -7.83 23.60 -11.77
CA SER A 101 -8.99 22.77 -11.40
C SER A 101 -9.30 21.64 -12.41
N THR A 102 -8.91 21.80 -13.67
CA THR A 102 -9.02 20.82 -14.76
C THR A 102 -7.83 19.86 -14.85
N ALA A 103 -6.62 20.29 -14.52
CA ALA A 103 -5.40 19.48 -14.55
C ALA A 103 -5.09 19.00 -13.13
N GLY A 104 -5.56 17.79 -12.82
CA GLY A 104 -5.53 17.24 -11.46
C GLY A 104 -4.11 16.95 -10.95
N ILE A 105 -3.84 17.38 -9.72
CA ILE A 105 -2.71 16.89 -8.91
C ILE A 105 -3.10 15.53 -8.33
N TYR A 106 -2.14 14.61 -8.23
CA TYR A 106 -2.28 13.37 -7.49
C TYR A 106 -1.16 13.21 -6.46
N ILE A 107 -1.42 12.40 -5.43
CA ILE A 107 -0.40 11.94 -4.50
C ILE A 107 -0.38 10.42 -4.39
N LEU A 108 0.79 9.85 -4.14
CA LEU A 108 0.98 8.48 -3.69
C LEU A 108 1.29 8.50 -2.20
N ALA A 109 0.32 8.11 -1.38
CA ALA A 109 0.46 8.12 0.08
C ALA A 109 0.41 6.70 0.65
N ARG A 110 1.23 6.44 1.67
CA ARG A 110 1.23 5.16 2.38
C ARG A 110 0.39 5.27 3.65
N LEU A 111 -0.75 4.59 3.65
CA LEU A 111 -1.68 4.53 4.77
C LEU A 111 -1.69 3.10 5.34
N HIS A 112 -1.38 2.98 6.63
CA HIS A 112 -1.09 1.71 7.28
C HIS A 112 0.01 0.92 6.52
N SER A 113 -0.35 -0.19 5.90
CA SER A 113 0.56 -1.12 5.23
C SER A 113 0.47 -1.06 3.71
N ARG A 114 -0.30 -0.12 3.15
CA ARG A 114 -0.59 -0.04 1.71
C ARG A 114 -0.38 1.35 1.17
N THR A 115 0.02 1.42 -0.09
CA THR A 115 0.16 2.65 -0.86
C THR A 115 -1.09 2.89 -1.68
N TYR A 116 -1.57 4.12 -1.69
CA TYR A 116 -2.76 4.53 -2.44
C TYR A 116 -2.40 5.71 -3.33
N LEU A 117 -2.86 5.66 -4.57
CA LEU A 117 -2.89 6.82 -5.46
C LEU A 117 -4.19 7.57 -5.17
N LEU A 118 -4.05 8.83 -4.76
CA LEU A 118 -5.16 9.66 -4.28
C LEU A 118 -5.25 10.93 -5.13
N HIS A 119 -6.46 11.26 -5.55
CA HIS A 119 -6.80 12.57 -6.07
C HIS A 119 -7.62 13.36 -5.03
N PRO A 120 -7.69 14.70 -5.17
CA PRO A 120 -8.57 15.50 -4.35
C PRO A 120 -10.00 14.96 -4.45
N ARG A 121 -10.72 14.95 -3.33
CA ARG A 121 -12.13 14.54 -3.24
C ARG A 121 -12.39 13.04 -3.43
N ASP A 122 -11.36 12.21 -3.56
CA ASP A 122 -11.51 10.75 -3.56
C ASP A 122 -12.05 10.22 -2.24
N ILE A 123 -12.74 9.08 -2.29
CA ILE A 123 -13.21 8.38 -1.08
C ILE A 123 -12.42 7.08 -0.92
N LEU A 124 -11.69 7.01 0.18
CA LEU A 124 -10.82 5.89 0.54
C LEU A 124 -11.48 5.03 1.61
N SER A 125 -11.45 3.70 1.45
CA SER A 125 -11.86 2.76 2.50
C SER A 125 -10.64 2.06 3.10
N LEU A 126 -10.35 2.32 4.37
CA LEU A 126 -9.23 1.76 5.09
C LEU A 126 -9.68 0.76 6.16
N PRO A 127 -8.81 -0.21 6.53
CA PRO A 127 -8.96 -0.88 7.81
C PRO A 127 -9.06 0.14 8.94
N THR A 128 -9.74 -0.21 10.03
CA THR A 128 -9.99 0.74 11.13
C THR A 128 -8.71 1.39 11.64
N LEU A 129 -8.67 2.72 11.55
CA LEU A 129 -7.63 3.54 12.14
C LEU A 129 -7.67 3.41 13.68
N LYS A 130 -6.48 3.38 14.30
CA LYS A 130 -6.31 3.42 15.75
C LYS A 130 -5.43 4.65 16.08
N PRO A 131 -5.81 5.51 17.03
CA PRO A 131 -7.09 5.56 17.76
C PRO A 131 -8.29 5.83 16.84
N ARG A 132 -9.49 5.38 17.26
CA ARG A 132 -10.72 5.57 16.47
C ARG A 132 -11.21 7.00 16.64
N GLN A 133 -10.95 7.82 15.64
CA GLN A 133 -11.38 9.21 15.59
C GLN A 133 -12.88 9.32 15.22
N PRO A 134 -13.61 10.31 15.74
CA PRO A 134 -15.02 10.50 15.39
C PRO A 134 -15.19 10.90 13.92
N PRO A 135 -16.33 10.56 13.28
CA PRO A 135 -16.64 11.07 11.95
C PRO A 135 -16.69 12.61 11.99
N GLY A 136 -16.15 13.24 10.94
CA GLY A 136 -15.94 14.69 10.84
C GLY A 136 -14.54 15.16 11.23
N SER A 137 -13.72 14.33 11.92
CA SER A 137 -12.35 14.72 12.26
C SER A 137 -11.47 14.83 11.02
N THR A 138 -10.59 15.84 10.97
CA THR A 138 -9.55 16.01 9.96
C THR A 138 -8.25 15.33 10.40
N LEU A 139 -7.57 14.67 9.47
CA LEU A 139 -6.32 13.92 9.69
C LEU A 139 -5.29 14.36 8.67
N ALA A 140 -4.11 14.79 9.12
CA ALA A 140 -3.01 15.13 8.23
C ALA A 140 -2.29 13.88 7.71
N LEU A 141 -2.00 13.84 6.40
CA LEU A 141 -1.20 12.78 5.81
C LEU A 141 0.28 12.91 6.16
N THR A 142 0.80 11.96 6.92
CA THR A 142 2.21 11.96 7.33
C THR A 142 3.14 11.33 6.28
N ARG A 143 2.67 10.31 5.55
CA ARG A 143 3.53 9.48 4.70
C ARG A 143 3.21 9.63 3.21
N ILE A 144 3.68 10.70 2.58
CA ILE A 144 3.53 11.01 1.14
C ILE A 144 4.79 10.65 0.36
N LEU A 145 4.70 9.65 -0.53
CA LEU A 145 5.84 9.13 -1.29
C LEU A 145 6.11 9.89 -2.59
N GLU A 146 5.06 10.34 -3.26
CA GLU A 146 5.17 11.05 -4.53
C GLU A 146 4.01 12.01 -4.67
N VAL A 147 4.28 13.15 -5.31
CA VAL A 147 3.27 14.11 -5.74
C VAL A 147 3.53 14.47 -7.17
N GLY A 148 2.48 14.44 -7.97
CA GLY A 148 2.61 14.60 -9.41
C GLY A 148 1.43 15.30 -10.05
N SER A 149 1.71 15.73 -11.25
CA SER A 149 0.77 16.23 -12.25
C SER A 149 0.91 15.35 -13.50
N ARG A 150 0.33 15.79 -14.61
CA ARG A 150 0.42 15.08 -15.89
C ARG A 150 1.86 14.90 -16.37
N ASP A 151 2.68 15.94 -16.29
CA ASP A 151 4.00 15.98 -16.96
C ASP A 151 5.18 15.94 -15.97
N PHE A 152 4.96 16.36 -14.72
CA PHE A 152 6.01 16.41 -13.69
C PHE A 152 5.58 15.65 -12.43
N ALA A 153 6.55 15.06 -11.74
CA ALA A 153 6.35 14.44 -10.42
C ALA A 153 7.60 14.57 -9.54
N VAL A 154 7.38 14.85 -8.26
CA VAL A 154 8.40 14.86 -7.21
C VAL A 154 8.25 13.58 -6.40
N ARG A 155 9.33 12.82 -6.28
CA ARG A 155 9.34 11.50 -5.63
C ARG A 155 10.32 11.47 -4.48
N ALA A 156 9.90 10.93 -3.34
CA ALA A 156 10.79 10.54 -2.27
C ALA A 156 11.54 9.24 -2.64
N PRO A 157 12.70 8.96 -2.01
CA PRO A 157 13.46 7.73 -2.27
C PRO A 157 12.63 6.47 -1.97
N ALA A 158 11.70 6.53 -1.01
CA ALA A 158 10.82 5.41 -0.68
C ALA A 158 9.75 5.10 -1.73
N ALA A 159 9.53 5.98 -2.73
CA ALA A 159 8.64 5.66 -3.85
C ALA A 159 9.22 4.50 -4.70
N ASN A 160 10.54 4.42 -4.83
CA ASN A 160 11.23 3.38 -5.60
C ASN A 160 11.61 2.19 -4.71
N ALA A 161 10.63 1.33 -4.42
CA ALA A 161 10.80 0.19 -3.51
C ALA A 161 11.96 -0.76 -3.88
N SER A 162 12.28 -0.93 -5.17
CA SER A 162 13.37 -1.81 -5.63
C SER A 162 14.75 -1.28 -5.24
N GLN A 163 14.99 0.02 -5.46
CA GLN A 163 16.26 0.66 -5.13
C GLN A 163 16.44 0.77 -3.62
N LEU A 164 15.38 1.21 -2.94
CA LEU A 164 15.37 1.35 -1.49
C LEU A 164 15.66 0.00 -0.78
N ARG A 165 15.05 -1.11 -1.22
CA ARG A 165 15.31 -2.43 -0.63
C ARG A 165 16.76 -2.91 -0.73
N LYS A 166 17.53 -2.40 -1.70
CA LYS A 166 18.96 -2.73 -1.83
C LYS A 166 19.81 -1.95 -0.83
N GLN A 167 19.33 -0.78 -0.41
CA GLN A 167 20.06 0.16 0.43
C GLN A 167 19.68 0.07 1.91
N LEU A 168 18.44 -0.33 2.21
CA LEU A 168 17.94 -0.43 3.57
C LEU A 168 18.12 -1.84 4.12
N GLU A 169 18.62 -1.90 5.35
CA GLU A 169 18.59 -3.09 6.18
C GLU A 169 17.15 -3.48 6.53
N TRP A 170 16.89 -4.78 6.73
CA TRP A 170 15.54 -5.31 6.99
C TRP A 170 14.79 -4.63 8.15
N TRP A 171 15.53 -4.11 9.14
CA TRP A 171 14.95 -3.50 10.35
C TRP A 171 14.48 -2.04 10.13
N ASP A 172 14.96 -1.37 9.08
CA ASP A 172 14.71 0.06 8.82
C ASP A 172 13.38 0.36 8.09
N LEU A 173 12.58 -0.67 7.84
CA LEU A 173 11.31 -0.58 7.10
C LEU A 173 10.25 0.33 7.77
N GLN A 174 10.46 0.73 9.02
CA GLN A 174 9.56 1.60 9.76
C GLN A 174 9.77 3.08 9.43
N ALA A 175 11.00 3.48 9.10
CA ALA A 175 11.44 4.87 8.92
C ALA A 175 11.74 5.18 7.44
N LEU A 176 10.81 4.81 6.56
CA LEU A 176 11.00 5.06 5.13
C LEU A 176 11.07 6.55 4.82
N PRO A 177 12.08 7.00 4.04
CA PRO A 177 12.27 8.40 3.73
C PRO A 177 11.11 8.88 2.86
N THR A 178 10.34 9.81 3.39
CA THR A 178 9.08 10.28 2.80
C THR A 178 9.19 11.78 2.49
N LEU A 179 8.32 12.32 1.63
CA LEU A 179 8.31 13.76 1.37
C LEU A 179 7.94 14.52 2.65
N ASP A 180 8.59 15.66 2.85
CA ASP A 180 8.33 16.52 4.01
C ASP A 180 6.99 17.25 3.85
N GLN A 181 6.35 17.54 4.98
CA GLN A 181 5.06 18.23 5.04
C GLN A 181 5.15 19.67 4.53
N SER A 182 6.34 20.27 4.58
CA SER A 182 6.65 21.57 3.99
C SER A 182 6.58 21.58 2.46
N VAL A 183 6.80 20.43 1.83
CA VAL A 183 6.74 20.28 0.37
C VAL A 183 5.30 20.04 -0.06
N VAL A 184 4.59 19.16 0.66
CA VAL A 184 3.19 18.80 0.35
C VAL A 184 2.44 18.53 1.63
N SER A 185 1.28 19.17 1.77
CA SER A 185 0.30 18.85 2.80
C SER A 185 -1.01 18.41 2.17
N CYS A 186 -1.65 17.42 2.80
CA CYS A 186 -2.97 16.95 2.40
C CYS A 186 -3.71 16.46 3.64
N GLU A 187 -4.96 16.87 3.76
CA GLU A 187 -5.84 16.50 4.86
C GLU A 187 -6.87 15.47 4.41
N LEU A 188 -7.27 14.60 5.34
CA LEU A 188 -8.29 13.58 5.17
C LEU A 188 -9.40 13.80 6.18
N THR A 189 -10.65 13.90 5.72
CA THR A 189 -11.80 13.95 6.62
C THR A 189 -12.35 12.55 6.84
N VAL A 190 -12.57 12.16 8.10
CA VAL A 190 -13.25 10.90 8.42
C VAL A 190 -14.72 11.06 8.08
N LEU A 191 -15.24 10.28 7.12
CA LEU A 191 -16.66 10.32 6.78
C LEU A 191 -17.46 9.45 7.75
N GLU A 192 -17.13 8.17 7.82
CA GLU A 192 -17.88 7.20 8.60
C GLU A 192 -17.06 5.96 8.93
N HIS A 193 -17.55 5.20 9.91
CA HIS A 193 -17.05 3.86 10.20
C HIS A 193 -18.07 2.82 9.77
N THR A 194 -17.72 2.05 8.75
CA THR A 194 -18.58 1.01 8.20
C THR A 194 -18.11 -0.36 8.63
N ARG A 195 -18.95 -1.37 8.42
CA ARG A 195 -18.58 -2.78 8.57
C ARG A 195 -18.93 -3.51 7.29
N SER A 196 -18.08 -4.43 6.86
CA SER A 196 -18.33 -5.27 5.69
C SER A 196 -19.58 -6.13 5.87
N PRO A 197 -20.12 -6.72 4.81
CA PRO A 197 -21.03 -7.85 4.93
C PRO A 197 -20.42 -8.95 5.82
N ARG A 198 -21.27 -9.69 6.55
CA ARG A 198 -20.84 -10.79 7.42
C ARG A 198 -20.34 -11.94 6.54
N GLN A 199 -19.12 -12.39 6.79
CA GLN A 199 -18.52 -13.55 6.14
C GLN A 199 -18.52 -14.74 7.12
N ASP A 200 -19.08 -15.87 6.69
CA ASP A 200 -19.13 -17.10 7.50
C ASP A 200 -18.20 -18.14 6.87
N THR A 201 -17.04 -18.35 7.50
CA THR A 201 -16.05 -19.36 7.09
C THR A 201 -16.32 -20.67 7.82
N PHE A 202 -16.83 -21.66 7.09
CA PHE A 202 -17.05 -23.01 7.62
C PHE A 202 -15.78 -23.86 7.51
N LYS A 203 -15.21 -24.23 8.66
CA LYS A 203 -14.06 -25.13 8.77
C LYS A 203 -14.55 -26.53 9.08
N LYS A 204 -14.22 -27.50 8.24
CA LYS A 204 -14.58 -28.90 8.46
C LYS A 204 -13.37 -29.81 8.26
N LYS A 205 -13.20 -30.82 9.13
CA LYS A 205 -12.18 -31.86 8.98
C LYS A 205 -12.84 -33.20 8.68
N ARG A 206 -12.49 -33.80 7.54
CA ARG A 206 -13.01 -35.10 7.09
C ARG A 206 -12.78 -36.20 8.14
N ARG A 207 -13.79 -37.04 8.39
CA ARG A 207 -13.75 -38.23 9.30
C ARG A 207 -13.34 -37.93 10.74
N LYS A 208 -13.26 -36.66 11.14
CA LYS A 208 -12.88 -36.25 12.49
C LYS A 208 -14.04 -35.60 13.24
N GLY A 209 -15.23 -35.52 12.63
CA GLY A 209 -16.41 -34.86 13.22
C GLY A 209 -16.22 -33.38 13.54
N TYR A 210 -15.10 -32.78 13.13
CA TYR A 210 -14.79 -31.39 13.43
C TYR A 210 -15.45 -30.48 12.41
N GLU A 211 -16.32 -29.60 12.90
CA GLU A 211 -17.01 -28.56 12.15
C GLU A 211 -16.99 -27.28 12.99
N LYS A 212 -16.64 -26.14 12.37
CA LYS A 212 -16.59 -24.83 13.02
C LYS A 212 -16.94 -23.74 12.03
N THR A 213 -18.05 -23.05 12.28
CA THR A 213 -18.40 -21.83 11.55
C THR A 213 -17.78 -20.61 12.23
N ILE A 214 -16.89 -19.90 11.54
CA ILE A 214 -16.29 -18.65 12.01
C ILE A 214 -16.98 -17.49 11.30
N ARG A 215 -17.67 -16.66 12.08
CA ARG A 215 -18.35 -15.47 11.56
C ARG A 215 -17.45 -14.25 11.73
N ALA A 216 -17.17 -13.54 10.66
CA ALA A 216 -16.32 -12.36 10.66
C ALA A 216 -17.06 -11.16 10.03
N LYS A 217 -16.91 -9.98 10.63
CA LYS A 217 -17.41 -8.72 10.07
C LYS A 217 -16.29 -7.68 10.19
N HIS A 218 -15.62 -7.39 9.09
CA HIS A 218 -14.48 -6.48 9.11
C HIS A 218 -14.96 -5.05 9.27
N ALA A 219 -14.33 -4.30 10.16
CA ALA A 219 -14.59 -2.89 10.32
C ALA A 219 -13.68 -2.07 9.39
N TRP A 220 -14.24 -1.02 8.84
CA TRP A 220 -13.60 -0.12 7.89
C TRP A 220 -13.84 1.33 8.29
N THR A 221 -12.91 2.21 7.94
CA THR A 221 -13.07 3.65 8.06
C THR A 221 -13.07 4.23 6.66
N ARG A 222 -14.10 4.99 6.32
CA ARG A 222 -14.16 5.73 5.06
C ARG A 222 -13.64 7.14 5.28
N LEU A 223 -12.68 7.54 4.46
CA LEU A 223 -12.07 8.86 4.48
C LEU A 223 -12.35 9.57 3.17
N ARG A 224 -12.51 10.89 3.23
CA ARG A 224 -12.54 11.79 2.08
C ARG A 224 -11.18 12.46 1.98
N VAL A 225 -10.58 12.43 0.79
CA VAL A 225 -9.36 13.18 0.49
C VAL A 225 -9.74 14.65 0.34
N GLY A 226 -9.08 15.52 1.11
CA GLY A 226 -9.18 16.96 0.98
C GLY A 226 -8.41 17.47 -0.24
N ASP A 227 -8.15 18.76 -0.26
CA ASP A 227 -7.32 19.36 -1.30
C ASP A 227 -5.83 19.07 -1.03
N ILE A 228 -5.05 19.00 -2.10
CA ILE A 228 -3.60 18.77 -2.03
C ILE A 228 -2.92 20.12 -2.18
N ILE A 229 -2.20 20.55 -1.15
CA ILE A 229 -1.51 21.84 -1.12
C ILE A 229 -0.03 21.61 -1.33
N LEU A 230 0.54 22.31 -2.32
CA LEU A 230 1.96 22.29 -2.63
C LEU A 230 2.65 23.46 -1.91
N GLY A 231 3.63 23.17 -1.06
CA GLY A 231 4.48 24.18 -0.44
C GLY A 231 5.67 24.58 -1.32
N ASP A 232 6.51 25.49 -0.83
CA ASP A 232 7.63 26.06 -1.59
C ASP A 232 8.93 25.23 -1.46
N GLY A 233 8.92 24.21 -0.61
CA GLY A 233 10.07 23.32 -0.38
C GLY A 233 11.23 23.99 0.36
N GLU A 234 11.03 25.20 0.90
CA GLU A 234 11.93 25.76 1.90
C GLU A 234 11.66 25.00 3.20
N GLY A 235 12.60 24.14 3.57
CA GLY A 235 12.54 23.37 4.81
C GLY A 235 12.55 24.33 6.00
N VAL A 236 11.36 24.74 6.45
CA VAL A 236 11.21 25.35 7.76
C VAL A 236 11.62 24.27 8.75
N LYS A 237 12.84 24.39 9.29
CA LYS A 237 13.25 23.65 10.50
C LYS A 237 12.09 23.77 11.46
N ALA A 238 11.52 22.63 11.90
CA ALA A 238 10.40 22.56 12.82
C ALA A 238 10.52 23.63 13.91
N GLY A 239 9.94 24.79 13.63
CA GLY A 239 9.93 25.93 14.50
C GLY A 239 8.85 25.60 15.50
N GLU A 240 9.29 25.22 16.69
CA GLU A 240 8.63 25.51 17.95
C GLU A 240 7.10 25.64 17.82
N TRP A 241 6.42 24.49 17.95
CA TRP A 241 5.01 24.48 18.30
C TRP A 241 4.88 25.21 19.63
N THR A 242 4.67 26.52 19.59
CA THR A 242 4.15 27.30 20.71
C THR A 242 2.68 26.96 20.81
N GLY A 243 2.35 25.97 21.65
CA GLY A 243 0.95 25.63 21.92
C GLY A 243 0.27 26.84 22.56
N PRO A 244 -1.07 26.89 22.60
CA PRO A 244 -1.73 27.78 23.53
C PRO A 244 -1.33 27.39 24.96
N THR A 245 -0.35 28.12 25.49
CA THR A 245 -0.04 28.21 26.91
C THR A 245 -1.26 28.79 27.59
N THR A 246 -2.09 27.94 28.21
CA THR A 246 -2.70 28.13 29.53
C THR A 246 -3.80 27.10 29.76
N TRP A 247 -3.45 25.99 30.42
CA TRP A 247 -4.32 25.42 31.43
C TRP A 247 -3.70 25.86 32.75
N LYS A 248 -4.17 27.00 33.27
CA LYS A 248 -3.85 27.40 34.64
C LYS A 248 -4.77 26.58 35.55
N ASP A 249 -4.17 25.63 36.24
CA ASP A 249 -4.72 25.07 37.47
C ASP A 249 -5.01 26.24 38.42
N THR A 250 -6.28 26.61 38.52
CA THR A 250 -6.73 27.62 39.47
C THR A 250 -7.01 26.91 40.79
N ASN A 251 -5.94 26.63 41.55
CA ASN A 251 -6.05 26.30 42.96
C ASN A 251 -6.42 27.58 43.72
N HIS A 252 -7.71 27.74 44.01
CA HIS A 252 -8.18 28.69 45.02
C HIS A 252 -7.87 28.13 46.41
N THR A 253 -6.66 28.39 46.91
CA THR A 253 -6.40 28.45 48.35
C THR A 253 -6.54 29.91 48.76
N ALA A 254 -7.69 30.26 49.32
CA ALA A 254 -7.89 31.54 49.97
C ALA A 254 -7.57 31.37 51.46
N ASP A 255 -6.33 31.65 51.84
CA ASP A 255 -5.98 32.06 53.20
C ASP A 255 -6.41 33.52 53.36
N THR A 256 -7.41 33.75 54.22
CA THR A 256 -7.73 35.09 54.74
C THR A 256 -7.32 35.13 56.20
N VAL A 257 -6.26 35.89 56.49
CA VAL A 257 -5.93 36.36 57.82
C VAL A 257 -6.23 37.86 57.86
N ILE A 258 -6.84 38.30 58.96
CA ILE A 258 -6.70 39.57 59.70
C ILE A 258 -8.08 40.10 60.14
N GLY A 259 -8.24 40.29 61.46
CA GLY A 259 -9.23 41.25 62.00
C GLY A 259 -9.70 41.00 63.43
N LYS A 260 -8.99 41.58 64.41
CA LYS A 260 -9.45 41.83 65.79
C LYS A 260 -10.64 42.81 65.83
N ALA A 261 -11.59 42.63 66.77
CA ALA A 261 -12.39 43.65 67.50
C ALA A 261 -13.41 42.89 68.40
N SER A 262 -13.25 42.83 69.73
CA SER A 262 -13.77 43.73 70.78
C SER A 262 -15.25 43.56 71.15
N GLU A 263 -15.51 43.39 72.47
CA GLU A 263 -16.75 43.70 73.24
C GLU A 263 -18.00 42.85 72.89
N THR A 264 -18.78 42.28 73.82
CA THR A 264 -19.10 42.55 75.24
C THR A 264 -19.59 41.24 75.87
#